data_AF-A0AA96XL20-F1
#
_entry.id   AF-A0AA96XL20-F1
#
_cell.length_a   1.000
_cell.length_b   1.000
_cell.length_c   1.000
_cell.angle_alpha   90.00
_cell.angle_beta   90.00
_cell.angle_gamma   90.00
#
_symmetry.space_group_name_H-M   'P 1'
#
loop_
_entity.id
_entity.type
_entity.pdbx_description
1 polymer ?
#
loop_
_entity_poly.entity_id
_entity_poly.type
_entity_poly.pdbx_seq_one_letter_code
_entity_poly.pdbx_strand_id
1 'polypeptide(L)'
;MPRASRSASRFTLFAEAALAALVVVCPLALGGAAGWLLGPLVLLSGAAAVLATIGAKRQGQSLRVPLLAVPLAMGAGLCAVQLVPLPDGVLRLLSPEAAALREFALVPLGLERARPVSLDPSATWRELAKHLAYLLAFLATVQVTRSRGSRERLLAAVVFTGAGLTVVGLGHALLGVKSLFGLMHWMHARPTLVTPFGNPNHLAGFLALASTLGVGLSLTRGQRSRALPYALAAGVSGLGVVLSLSRGGIAFFAFGQALLALFLLRNRRASGEGAPPVWARSAAALLGLLGVLMVGAYTAADSLWAEARTADSVEKLRQSKVALWPMLADAARAFPVLGMGRGAFEAAFPRYQSEPNPNTFTHPENAVLQVAAELGALGLVLLAVAVWGFLRLLRREGLETVDGGARGRGGAGAARPLRFQLGIARVRGSGVGGAGRGGASPGAGRRGEGVVRAALGRGAGDGVGARGGGAGGAGGAGARTSSPGRRGGGAGAARHLGGIRAGGPRAGTGAGGPAPLGLPVVPAGGIGARGARA
;
A
#
# COMPACT_ATOMS: atom_id res chain seq x y z
N MET A 1 32.29 -27.01 -11.44
CA MET A 1 32.52 -25.78 -10.65
C MET A 1 31.21 -25.33 -10.01
N PRO A 2 31.10 -25.25 -8.68
CA PRO A 2 29.93 -24.66 -8.02
C PRO A 2 29.90 -23.16 -8.35
N ARG A 3 28.77 -22.64 -8.83
CA ARG A 3 28.58 -21.19 -8.96
C ARG A 3 28.72 -20.57 -7.57
N ALA A 4 29.79 -19.81 -7.36
CA ALA A 4 29.96 -18.98 -6.17
C ALA A 4 28.65 -18.23 -5.89
N SER A 5 28.16 -18.31 -4.66
CA SER A 5 27.01 -17.56 -4.19
C SER A 5 27.30 -16.07 -4.38
N ARG A 6 26.82 -15.48 -5.48
CA ARG A 6 26.94 -14.03 -5.68
C ARG A 6 26.24 -13.36 -4.51
N SER A 7 27.03 -12.70 -3.67
CA SER A 7 26.54 -11.86 -2.58
C SER A 7 25.41 -10.95 -3.07
N ALA A 8 24.39 -10.75 -2.24
CA ALA A 8 23.29 -9.86 -2.57
C ALA A 8 23.85 -8.47 -2.89
N SER A 9 23.45 -7.89 -4.03
CA SER A 9 23.89 -6.57 -4.43
C SER A 9 23.42 -5.56 -3.38
N ARG A 10 24.30 -4.65 -2.95
CA ARG A 10 23.93 -3.55 -2.02
C ARG A 10 22.69 -2.79 -2.48
N PHE A 11 22.50 -2.66 -3.80
CA PHE A 11 21.33 -2.02 -4.40
C PHE A 11 20.03 -2.80 -4.15
N THR A 12 20.08 -4.13 -4.18
CA THR A 12 18.92 -4.97 -3.83
C THR A 12 18.56 -4.84 -2.35
N LEU A 13 19.57 -4.73 -1.47
CA LEU A 13 19.35 -4.49 -0.04
C LEU A 13 18.73 -3.11 0.22
N PHE A 14 19.20 -2.06 -0.45
CA PHE A 14 18.58 -0.73 -0.33
C PHE A 14 17.16 -0.69 -0.90
N ALA A 15 16.90 -1.37 -2.02
CA ALA A 15 15.54 -1.51 -2.55
C ALA A 15 14.61 -2.22 -1.55
N GLU A 16 15.09 -3.27 -0.91
CA GLU A 16 14.37 -3.98 0.14
C GLU A 16 14.09 -3.08 1.36
N ALA A 17 15.08 -2.31 1.81
CA ALA A 17 14.91 -1.37 2.90
C ALA A 17 13.86 -0.29 2.58
N ALA A 18 13.85 0.23 1.35
CA ALA A 18 12.85 1.19 0.90
C ALA A 18 11.42 0.58 0.90
N LEU A 19 11.28 -0.67 0.45
CA LEU A 19 10.00 -1.40 0.50
C LEU A 19 9.56 -1.69 1.93
N ALA A 20 10.47 -2.08 2.82
CA ALA A 20 10.19 -2.30 4.23
C ALA A 20 9.76 -0.98 4.92
N ALA A 21 10.41 0.14 4.58
CA ALA A 21 10.02 1.46 5.06
C ALA A 21 8.60 1.82 4.61
N LEU A 22 8.22 1.54 3.36
CA LEU A 22 6.84 1.75 2.90
C LEU A 22 5.82 0.94 3.73
N VAL A 23 6.12 -0.34 3.99
CA VAL A 23 5.25 -1.24 4.77
C VAL A 23 5.06 -0.76 6.21
N VAL A 24 6.05 -0.11 6.81
CA VAL A 24 5.99 0.38 8.19
C VAL A 24 5.41 1.80 8.26
N VAL A 25 5.91 2.72 7.44
CA VAL A 25 5.57 4.14 7.49
C VAL A 25 4.15 4.40 7.04
N CYS A 26 3.66 3.73 5.97
CA CYS A 26 2.33 4.03 5.45
C CYS A 26 1.22 3.71 6.47
N PRO A 27 1.21 2.54 7.13
CA PRO A 27 0.23 2.26 8.19
C PRO A 27 0.34 3.19 9.40
N LEU A 28 1.55 3.61 9.78
CA LEU A 28 1.76 4.54 10.90
C LEU A 28 1.32 5.97 10.56
N ALA A 29 1.39 6.37 9.29
CA ALA A 29 0.96 7.68 8.80
C ALA A 29 -0.56 7.71 8.59
N LEU A 30 -1.31 7.64 9.70
CA LEU A 30 -2.78 7.67 9.75
C LEU A 30 -3.44 6.57 8.92
N GLY A 31 -2.89 5.35 8.93
CA GLY A 31 -3.41 4.23 8.12
C GLY A 31 -3.29 4.46 6.61
N GLY A 32 -2.43 5.40 6.19
CA GLY A 32 -2.26 5.81 4.78
C GLY A 32 -3.09 7.03 4.37
N ALA A 33 -3.90 7.61 5.26
CA ALA A 33 -4.78 8.73 4.95
C ALA A 33 -4.08 10.10 4.99
N ALA A 34 -2.87 10.19 5.54
CA ALA A 34 -2.15 11.46 5.66
C ALA A 34 -1.81 12.04 4.28
N GLY A 35 -2.29 13.25 3.96
CA GLY A 35 -2.07 13.89 2.65
C GLY A 35 -0.59 14.09 2.30
N TRP A 36 0.25 14.38 3.30
CA TRP A 36 1.70 14.54 3.12
C TRP A 36 2.42 13.23 2.77
N LEU A 37 1.79 12.06 2.97
CA LEU A 37 2.39 10.75 2.69
C LEU A 37 2.61 10.50 1.20
N LEU A 38 1.91 11.21 0.32
CA LEU A 38 2.03 11.04 -1.13
C LEU A 38 3.47 11.24 -1.63
N GLY A 39 4.17 12.27 -1.12
CA GLY A 39 5.57 12.54 -1.48
C GLY A 39 6.50 11.38 -1.11
N PRO A 40 6.59 10.99 0.17
CA PRO A 40 7.35 9.82 0.61
C PRO A 40 6.98 8.53 -0.12
N LEU A 41 5.69 8.29 -0.37
CA LEU A 41 5.22 7.12 -1.11
C LEU A 41 5.81 7.06 -2.53
N VAL A 42 5.74 8.16 -3.28
CA VAL A 42 6.29 8.26 -4.64
C VAL A 42 7.81 8.12 -4.62
N LEU A 43 8.50 8.84 -3.73
CA LEU A 43 9.96 8.82 -3.63
C LEU A 43 10.51 7.44 -3.27
N LEU A 44 9.96 6.80 -2.23
CA LEU A 44 10.41 5.47 -1.80
C LEU A 44 10.08 4.39 -2.82
N SER A 45 8.91 4.45 -3.47
CA SER A 45 8.52 3.50 -4.51
C SER A 45 9.40 3.64 -5.76
N GLY A 46 9.68 4.87 -6.18
CA GLY A 46 10.60 5.16 -7.29
C GLY A 46 12.03 4.73 -6.99
N ALA A 47 12.54 5.07 -5.81
CA ALA A 47 13.87 4.64 -5.35
C ALA A 47 13.96 3.11 -5.30
N ALA A 48 12.97 2.43 -4.73
CA ALA A 48 12.91 0.97 -4.69
C ALA A 48 12.95 0.36 -6.10
N ALA A 49 12.18 0.89 -7.05
CA ALA A 49 12.15 0.39 -8.43
C ALA A 49 13.49 0.59 -9.16
N VAL A 50 14.10 1.78 -9.04
CA VAL A 50 15.41 2.09 -9.64
C VAL A 50 16.50 1.19 -9.03
N LEU A 51 16.58 1.12 -7.70
CA LEU A 51 17.56 0.32 -6.99
C LEU A 51 17.40 -1.18 -7.26
N ALA A 52 16.17 -1.69 -7.32
CA ALA A 52 15.89 -3.07 -7.67
C ALA A 52 16.31 -3.38 -9.11
N THR A 53 16.09 -2.45 -10.04
CA THR A 53 16.50 -2.58 -11.45
C THR A 53 18.02 -2.61 -11.60
N ILE A 54 18.73 -1.69 -10.93
CA ILE A 54 20.21 -1.66 -10.92
C ILE A 54 20.76 -2.94 -10.26
N GLY A 55 20.17 -3.36 -9.14
CA GLY A 55 20.53 -4.59 -8.44
C GLY A 55 20.38 -5.83 -9.32
N ALA A 56 19.24 -5.95 -10.01
CA ALA A 56 18.97 -7.04 -10.94
C ALA A 56 19.98 -7.06 -12.10
N LYS A 57 20.23 -5.92 -12.76
CA LYS A 57 21.20 -5.81 -13.85
C LYS A 57 22.61 -6.20 -13.41
N ARG A 58 23.08 -5.70 -12.26
CA ARG A 58 24.41 -6.03 -11.70
C ARG A 58 24.56 -7.51 -11.34
N GLN A 59 23.47 -8.16 -10.96
CA GLN A 59 23.46 -9.59 -10.67
C GLN A 59 23.31 -10.45 -11.94
N GLY A 60 23.17 -9.84 -13.13
CA GLY A 60 22.92 -10.54 -14.39
C GLY A 60 21.51 -11.15 -14.48
N GLN A 61 20.55 -10.60 -13.74
CA GLN A 61 19.17 -11.06 -13.72
C GLN A 61 18.31 -10.26 -14.71
N SER A 62 17.39 -10.94 -15.39
CA SER A 62 16.37 -10.28 -16.21
C SER A 62 15.32 -9.59 -15.33
N LEU A 63 14.79 -8.48 -15.84
CA LEU A 63 13.65 -7.79 -15.25
C LEU A 63 12.37 -8.60 -15.48
N ARG A 64 11.66 -8.95 -14.41
CA ARG A 64 10.35 -9.63 -14.49
C ARG A 64 9.25 -8.60 -14.42
N VAL A 65 8.36 -8.64 -15.40
CA VAL A 65 7.10 -7.90 -15.41
C VAL A 65 6.00 -8.95 -15.46
N PRO A 66 5.40 -9.32 -14.32
CA PRO A 66 4.35 -10.33 -14.31
C PRO A 66 3.07 -9.75 -14.92
N LEU A 67 2.17 -10.62 -15.38
CA LEU A 67 0.91 -10.21 -16.00
C LEU A 67 0.08 -9.28 -15.10
N LEU A 68 0.19 -9.43 -13.78
CA LEU A 68 -0.52 -8.60 -12.81
C LEU A 68 -0.01 -7.13 -12.77
N ALA A 69 1.13 -6.82 -13.41
CA ALA A 69 1.55 -5.44 -13.62
C ALA A 69 0.70 -4.70 -14.67
N VAL A 70 0.11 -5.44 -15.62
CA VAL A 70 -0.71 -4.87 -16.70
C VAL A 70 -1.91 -4.09 -16.14
N PRO A 71 -2.75 -4.66 -15.25
CA PRO A 71 -3.89 -3.91 -14.75
C PRO A 71 -3.49 -2.68 -13.93
N LEU A 72 -2.35 -2.72 -13.21
CA LEU A 72 -1.82 -1.56 -12.49
C LEU A 72 -1.37 -0.45 -13.45
N ALA A 73 -0.66 -0.81 -14.51
CA ALA A 73 -0.19 0.14 -15.53
C ALA A 73 -1.36 0.75 -16.32
N MET A 74 -2.35 -0.08 -16.70
CA MET A 74 -3.55 0.38 -17.39
C MET A 74 -4.42 1.27 -16.49
N GLY A 75 -4.48 1.01 -15.18
CA GLY A 75 -5.17 1.89 -14.22
C GLY A 75 -4.52 3.27 -14.12
N ALA A 76 -3.18 3.33 -14.08
CA ALA A 76 -2.46 4.59 -14.17
C ALA A 76 -2.70 5.28 -15.52
N GLY A 77 -2.68 4.52 -16.62
CA GLY A 77 -3.00 5.03 -17.96
C GLY A 77 -4.41 5.62 -18.05
N LEU A 78 -5.40 4.98 -17.44
CA LEU A 78 -6.78 5.48 -17.42
C LEU A 78 -6.89 6.78 -16.62
N CYS A 79 -6.20 6.91 -15.48
CA CYS A 79 -6.12 8.18 -14.75
C CYS A 79 -5.47 9.29 -15.60
N ALA A 80 -4.43 8.96 -16.38
CA ALA A 80 -3.80 9.92 -17.28
C ALA A 80 -4.74 10.35 -18.41
N VAL A 81 -5.49 9.41 -19.01
CA VAL A 81 -6.52 9.71 -20.02
C VAL A 81 -7.61 10.63 -19.46
N GLN A 82 -8.06 10.40 -18.23
CA GLN A 82 -9.05 11.26 -17.55
C GLN A 82 -8.58 12.72 -17.37
N LEU A 83 -7.27 12.96 -17.41
CA LEU A 83 -6.64 14.28 -17.24
C LEU A 83 -6.38 15.00 -18.57
N VAL A 84 -6.58 14.35 -19.72
CA VAL A 84 -6.40 14.97 -21.03
C VAL A 84 -7.57 15.92 -21.30
N PRO A 85 -7.33 17.22 -21.56
CA PRO A 85 -8.40 18.14 -21.94
C PRO A 85 -9.04 17.72 -23.26
N LEU A 86 -10.36 17.57 -23.28
CA LEU A 86 -11.12 17.16 -24.46
C LEU A 86 -11.94 18.33 -25.03
N PRO A 87 -12.06 18.42 -26.37
CA PRO A 87 -13.06 19.28 -27.01
C PRO A 87 -14.49 18.84 -26.65
N ASP A 88 -15.43 19.77 -26.69
CA ASP A 88 -16.78 19.58 -26.15
C ASP A 88 -17.58 18.50 -26.85
N GLY A 89 -17.42 18.38 -28.18
CA GLY A 89 -18.07 17.30 -28.94
C GLY A 89 -17.61 15.91 -28.49
N VAL A 90 -16.32 15.76 -28.18
CA VAL A 90 -15.76 14.48 -27.69
C VAL A 90 -16.21 14.24 -26.25
N LEU A 91 -16.23 15.27 -25.41
CA LEU A 91 -16.68 15.16 -24.02
C LEU A 91 -18.17 14.76 -23.95
N ARG A 92 -19.04 15.37 -24.76
CA ARG A 92 -20.47 15.02 -24.84
C ARG A 92 -20.70 13.56 -25.26
N LEU A 93 -19.86 13.02 -26.13
CA LEU A 93 -19.93 11.62 -26.55
C LEU A 93 -19.46 10.65 -25.45
N LEU A 94 -18.35 10.95 -24.78
CA LEU A 94 -17.73 10.04 -23.80
C LEU A 94 -18.33 10.15 -22.39
N SER A 95 -18.79 11.34 -22.01
CA SER A 95 -19.30 11.66 -20.67
C SER A 95 -20.34 12.79 -20.75
N PRO A 96 -21.57 12.49 -21.18
CA PRO A 96 -22.61 13.50 -21.38
C PRO A 96 -22.96 14.27 -20.10
N GLU A 97 -23.01 13.60 -18.95
CA GLU A 97 -23.26 14.26 -17.67
C GLU A 97 -22.12 15.22 -17.28
N ALA A 98 -20.85 14.84 -17.52
CA ALA A 98 -19.73 15.75 -17.26
C ALA A 98 -19.78 16.98 -18.18
N ALA A 99 -20.20 16.80 -19.43
CA ALA A 99 -20.43 17.92 -20.35
C ALA A 99 -21.56 18.84 -19.86
N ALA A 100 -22.69 18.28 -19.42
CA ALA A 100 -23.83 19.03 -18.91
C ALA A 100 -23.48 19.82 -17.63
N LEU A 101 -22.73 19.21 -16.71
CA LEU A 101 -22.23 19.89 -15.51
C LEU A 101 -21.29 21.04 -15.83
N ARG A 102 -20.41 20.86 -16.83
CA ARG A 102 -19.53 21.92 -17.30
C ARG A 102 -20.32 23.05 -17.95
N GLU A 103 -21.29 22.72 -18.78
CA GLU A 103 -22.16 23.71 -19.42
C GLU A 103 -22.90 24.54 -18.37
N PHE A 104 -23.46 23.90 -17.35
CA PHE A 104 -24.12 24.56 -16.23
C PHE A 104 -23.19 25.45 -15.39
N ALA A 105 -22.00 24.94 -15.02
CA ALA A 105 -21.13 25.60 -14.03
C ALA A 105 -20.09 26.57 -14.62
N LEU A 106 -19.59 26.33 -15.84
CA LEU A 106 -18.45 27.05 -16.41
C LEU A 106 -18.82 28.03 -17.53
N VAL A 107 -19.84 27.73 -18.34
CA VAL A 107 -20.25 28.60 -19.45
C VAL A 107 -20.76 29.96 -18.96
N PRO A 108 -21.59 30.07 -17.90
CA PRO A 108 -22.01 31.37 -17.36
C PRO A 108 -20.85 32.23 -16.84
N LEU A 109 -19.71 31.61 -16.55
CA LEU A 109 -18.48 32.29 -16.11
C LEU A 109 -17.54 32.65 -17.27
N GLY A 110 -17.93 32.39 -18.52
CA GLY A 110 -17.10 32.57 -19.71
C GLY A 110 -15.90 31.61 -19.79
N LEU A 111 -15.96 30.47 -19.09
CA LEU A 111 -14.87 29.49 -18.97
C LEU A 111 -15.03 28.30 -19.93
N GLU A 112 -15.09 28.57 -21.22
CA GLU A 112 -15.43 27.59 -22.27
C GLU A 112 -14.24 26.75 -22.79
N ARG A 113 -13.04 26.92 -22.23
CA ARG A 113 -11.86 26.17 -22.68
C ARG A 113 -12.05 24.66 -22.50
N ALA A 114 -11.39 23.86 -23.35
CA ALA A 114 -11.33 22.41 -23.21
C ALA A 114 -10.90 21.99 -21.80
N ARG A 115 -11.60 21.02 -21.22
CA ARG A 115 -11.37 20.52 -19.86
C ARG A 115 -11.24 18.99 -19.87
N PRO A 116 -10.52 18.41 -18.90
CA PRO A 116 -10.46 16.97 -18.71
C PRO A 116 -11.83 16.36 -18.41
N VAL A 117 -11.96 15.05 -18.59
CA VAL A 117 -13.16 14.27 -18.22
C VAL A 117 -13.37 14.25 -16.71
N SER A 118 -12.27 14.29 -15.94
CA SER A 118 -12.34 14.33 -14.48
C SER A 118 -13.03 15.60 -13.97
N LEU A 119 -14.01 15.41 -13.08
CA LEU A 119 -14.71 16.49 -12.38
C LEU A 119 -13.86 17.10 -11.24
N ASP A 120 -12.84 16.40 -10.75
CA ASP A 120 -11.80 16.94 -9.87
C ASP A 120 -10.41 16.53 -10.40
N PRO A 121 -9.84 17.31 -11.34
CA PRO A 121 -8.53 17.02 -11.90
C PRO A 121 -7.42 16.97 -10.85
N SER A 122 -7.56 17.75 -9.76
CA SER A 122 -6.56 17.78 -8.69
C SER A 122 -6.52 16.43 -7.95
N ALA A 123 -7.69 15.84 -7.67
CA ALA A 123 -7.79 14.52 -7.07
C ALA A 123 -7.29 13.43 -8.02
N THR A 124 -7.63 13.52 -9.30
CA THR A 124 -7.16 12.55 -10.30
C THR A 124 -5.66 12.59 -10.50
N TRP A 125 -5.01 13.76 -10.42
CA TRP A 125 -3.54 13.85 -10.39
C TRP A 125 -2.93 13.15 -9.17
N ARG A 126 -3.52 13.33 -7.98
CA ARG A 126 -3.07 12.62 -6.76
C ARG A 126 -3.23 11.12 -6.90
N GLU A 127 -4.35 10.66 -7.47
CA GLU A 127 -4.61 9.25 -7.69
C GLU A 127 -3.70 8.65 -8.77
N LEU A 128 -3.40 9.38 -9.85
CA LEU A 128 -2.39 8.98 -10.84
C LEU A 128 -1.02 8.75 -10.18
N ALA A 129 -0.59 9.69 -9.34
CA ALA A 129 0.67 9.56 -8.59
C ALA A 129 0.67 8.32 -7.67
N LYS A 130 -0.45 8.02 -7.00
CA LYS A 130 -0.62 6.79 -6.20
C LYS A 130 -0.53 5.53 -7.07
N HIS A 131 -1.23 5.47 -8.21
CA HIS A 131 -1.19 4.30 -9.10
C HIS A 131 0.21 4.05 -9.66
N LEU A 132 0.92 5.10 -10.06
CA LEU A 132 2.32 4.99 -10.47
C LEU A 132 3.22 4.49 -9.33
N ALA A 133 3.06 5.02 -8.11
CA ALA A 133 3.80 4.54 -6.96
C ALA A 133 3.51 3.06 -6.65
N TYR A 134 2.25 2.64 -6.68
CA TYR A 134 1.86 1.24 -6.48
C TYR A 134 2.43 0.31 -7.55
N LEU A 135 2.42 0.73 -8.83
CA LEU A 135 3.05 -0.01 -9.92
C LEU A 135 4.57 -0.16 -9.67
N LEU A 136 5.25 0.92 -9.32
CA LEU A 136 6.71 0.92 -9.07
C LEU A 136 7.07 0.05 -7.87
N ALA A 137 6.33 0.18 -6.75
CA ALA A 137 6.51 -0.65 -5.56
C ALA A 137 6.26 -2.14 -5.87
N PHE A 138 5.24 -2.44 -6.67
CA PHE A 138 4.94 -3.80 -7.11
C PHE A 138 6.08 -4.40 -7.95
N LEU A 139 6.56 -3.68 -8.97
CA LEU A 139 7.68 -4.11 -9.82
C LEU A 139 8.96 -4.29 -9.00
N ALA A 140 9.27 -3.37 -8.09
CA ALA A 140 10.40 -3.48 -7.17
C ALA A 140 10.28 -4.73 -6.29
N THR A 141 9.09 -4.99 -5.73
CA THR A 141 8.81 -6.15 -4.89
C THR A 141 9.01 -7.46 -5.65
N VAL A 142 8.49 -7.56 -6.88
CA VAL A 142 8.68 -8.76 -7.73
C VAL A 142 10.16 -9.06 -7.95
N GLN A 143 10.98 -8.02 -8.10
CA GLN A 143 12.41 -8.16 -8.33
C GLN A 143 13.18 -8.53 -7.05
N VAL A 144 12.89 -7.87 -5.92
CA VAL A 144 13.56 -8.11 -4.63
C VAL A 144 13.19 -9.47 -4.04
N THR A 145 11.93 -9.89 -4.15
CA THR A 145 11.43 -11.15 -3.56
C THR A 145 11.85 -12.41 -4.30
N ARG A 146 12.69 -12.29 -5.35
CA ARG A 146 13.37 -13.44 -5.98
C ARG A 146 14.31 -14.15 -5.01
N SER A 147 14.87 -13.40 -4.06
CA SER A 147 15.61 -13.97 -2.93
C SER A 147 14.62 -14.43 -1.87
N ARG A 148 14.70 -15.70 -1.48
CA ARG A 148 13.88 -16.25 -0.38
C ARG A 148 14.05 -15.44 0.91
N GLY A 149 15.28 -15.03 1.23
CA GLY A 149 15.57 -14.23 2.43
C GLY A 149 14.89 -12.86 2.40
N SER A 150 14.97 -12.14 1.27
CA SER A 150 14.31 -10.84 1.12
C SER A 150 12.78 -10.95 1.17
N ARG A 151 12.23 -12.00 0.55
CA ARG A 151 10.79 -12.30 0.63
C ARG A 151 10.35 -12.51 2.08
N GLU A 152 11.06 -13.34 2.83
CA GLU A 152 10.73 -13.60 4.24
C GLU A 152 10.85 -12.35 5.11
N ARG A 153 11.86 -11.49 4.90
CA ARG A 153 12.02 -10.24 5.66
C ARG A 153 10.94 -9.20 5.34
N LEU A 154 10.54 -9.05 4.08
CA LEU A 154 9.44 -8.17 3.70
C LEU A 154 8.10 -8.66 4.27
N LEU A 155 7.84 -9.96 4.23
CA LEU A 155 6.65 -10.54 4.88
C LEU A 155 6.71 -10.33 6.41
N ALA A 156 7.88 -10.53 7.03
CA ALA A 156 8.07 -10.27 8.45
C ALA A 156 7.79 -8.81 8.80
N ALA A 157 8.22 -7.85 7.96
CA ALA A 157 7.92 -6.44 8.16
C ALA A 157 6.41 -6.17 8.24
N VAL A 158 5.59 -6.79 7.37
CA VAL A 158 4.12 -6.68 7.44
C VAL A 158 3.59 -7.25 8.76
N VAL A 159 4.04 -8.45 9.12
CA VAL A 159 3.61 -9.16 10.34
C VAL A 159 3.89 -8.36 11.60
N PHE A 160 5.13 -7.88 11.76
CA PHE A 160 5.52 -7.12 12.94
C PHE A 160 4.95 -5.70 12.95
N THR A 161 4.68 -5.09 11.78
CA THR A 161 3.93 -3.83 11.72
C THR A 161 2.51 -4.01 12.24
N GLY A 162 1.81 -5.06 11.82
CA GLY A 162 0.47 -5.38 12.32
C GLY A 162 0.46 -5.60 13.83
N ALA A 163 1.37 -6.42 14.34
CA ALA A 163 1.49 -6.65 15.78
C ALA A 163 1.80 -5.35 16.55
N GLY A 164 2.72 -4.53 16.04
CA GLY A 164 3.07 -3.24 16.62
C GLY A 164 1.88 -2.28 16.70
N LEU A 165 1.06 -2.21 15.66
CA LEU A 165 -0.16 -1.38 15.66
C LEU A 165 -1.16 -1.85 16.73
N THR A 166 -1.36 -3.16 16.88
CA THR A 166 -2.21 -3.67 17.96
C THR A 166 -1.65 -3.34 19.34
N VAL A 167 -0.33 -3.49 19.54
CA VAL A 167 0.32 -3.14 20.82
C VAL A 167 0.14 -1.66 21.14
N VAL A 168 0.30 -0.77 20.16
CA VAL A 168 0.03 0.67 20.33
C VAL A 168 -1.43 0.90 20.74
N GLY A 169 -2.37 0.25 20.05
CA GLY A 169 -3.79 0.35 20.36
C GLY A 169 -4.15 -0.13 21.76
N LEU A 170 -3.60 -1.28 22.18
CA LEU A 170 -3.76 -1.82 23.52
C LEU A 170 -3.14 -0.90 24.56
N GLY A 171 -1.96 -0.34 24.29
CA GLY A 171 -1.32 0.65 25.15
C GLY A 171 -2.20 1.87 25.38
N HIS A 172 -2.79 2.44 24.33
CA HIS A 172 -3.74 3.55 24.47
C HIS A 172 -4.96 3.15 25.30
N ALA A 173 -5.53 1.96 25.07
CA ALA A 173 -6.69 1.49 25.82
C ALA A 173 -6.38 1.30 27.31
N LEU A 174 -5.25 0.65 27.65
CA LEU A 174 -4.82 0.41 29.03
C LEU A 174 -4.51 1.70 29.79
N LEU A 175 -3.95 2.70 29.10
CA LEU A 175 -3.61 4.00 29.68
C LEU A 175 -4.78 4.99 29.67
N GLY A 176 -5.96 4.60 29.16
CA GLY A 176 -7.12 5.48 29.03
C GLY A 176 -6.91 6.64 28.04
N VAL A 177 -5.94 6.54 27.15
CA VAL A 177 -5.60 7.57 26.16
C VAL A 177 -6.61 7.51 25.01
N LYS A 178 -7.40 8.58 24.85
CA LYS A 178 -8.47 8.66 23.85
C LYS A 178 -8.05 9.33 22.53
N SER A 179 -6.86 9.93 22.49
CA SER A 179 -6.25 10.53 21.31
C SER A 179 -5.11 9.67 20.78
N LEU A 180 -4.89 9.70 19.47
CA LEU A 180 -3.74 9.04 18.86
C LEU A 180 -2.45 9.69 19.39
N PHE A 181 -1.66 8.91 20.13
CA PHE A 181 -0.42 9.33 20.79
C PHE A 181 -0.57 10.54 21.72
N GLY A 182 -1.79 10.84 22.22
CA GLY A 182 -2.03 12.06 23.01
C GLY A 182 -2.25 13.33 22.17
N LEU A 183 -1.98 13.29 20.85
CA LEU A 183 -1.87 14.48 20.01
C LEU A 183 -3.10 14.75 19.15
N MET A 184 -3.72 13.69 18.62
CA MET A 184 -4.80 13.82 17.63
C MET A 184 -6.08 13.13 18.10
N HIS A 185 -7.15 13.89 18.24
CA HIS A 185 -8.48 13.36 18.55
C HIS A 185 -9.25 13.06 17.27
N TRP A 186 -9.91 11.91 17.22
CA TRP A 186 -10.84 11.60 16.16
C TRP A 186 -12.18 12.30 16.46
N MET A 187 -12.50 13.37 15.72
CA MET A 187 -13.68 14.20 16.00
C MET A 187 -15.00 13.49 15.72
N HIS A 188 -15.05 12.64 14.68
CA HIS A 188 -16.27 12.00 14.20
C HIS A 188 -16.25 10.46 14.34
N ALA A 189 -15.16 9.91 14.88
CA ALA A 189 -15.01 8.47 15.10
C ALA A 189 -14.60 8.20 16.55
N ARG A 190 -15.24 7.23 17.20
CA ARG A 190 -14.87 6.73 18.52
C ARG A 190 -14.38 5.28 18.39
N PRO A 191 -13.20 5.05 17.81
CA PRO A 191 -12.70 3.70 17.64
C PRO A 191 -12.45 3.08 19.02
N THR A 192 -12.88 1.83 19.20
CA THR A 192 -12.63 1.06 20.44
C THR A 192 -11.14 0.89 20.70
N LEU A 193 -10.37 0.70 19.63
CA LEU A 193 -8.91 0.63 19.66
C LEU A 193 -8.33 1.86 18.96
N VAL A 194 -7.73 2.78 19.72
CA VAL A 194 -7.11 3.98 19.18
C VAL A 194 -5.77 3.61 18.53
N THR A 195 -5.75 3.54 17.20
CA THR A 195 -4.54 3.25 16.42
C THR A 195 -4.35 4.32 15.34
N PRO A 196 -3.21 4.34 14.63
CA PRO A 196 -3.07 5.18 13.43
C PRO A 196 -4.20 4.99 12.41
N PHE A 197 -4.84 3.82 12.37
CA PHE A 197 -6.09 3.65 11.63
C PHE A 197 -7.25 4.24 12.43
N GLY A 198 -7.80 5.35 11.94
CA GLY A 198 -9.03 5.93 12.52
C GLY A 198 -10.28 5.10 12.26
N ASN A 199 -10.30 4.31 11.16
CA ASN A 199 -11.42 3.46 10.79
C ASN A 199 -11.17 2.00 11.20
N PRO A 200 -12.04 1.39 12.05
CA PRO A 200 -11.86 0.03 12.53
C PRO A 200 -11.92 -1.04 11.42
N ASN A 201 -12.64 -0.79 10.32
CA ASN A 201 -12.72 -1.71 9.20
C ASN A 201 -11.39 -1.79 8.43
N HIS A 202 -10.73 -0.64 8.22
CA HIS A 202 -9.41 -0.62 7.58
C HIS A 202 -8.33 -1.25 8.47
N LEU A 203 -8.40 -0.98 9.78
CA LEU A 203 -7.53 -1.63 10.77
C LEU A 203 -7.68 -3.16 10.71
N ALA A 204 -8.92 -3.66 10.80
CA ALA A 204 -9.20 -5.09 10.78
C ALA A 204 -8.69 -5.76 9.51
N GLY A 205 -8.87 -5.13 8.34
CA GLY A 205 -8.35 -5.63 7.07
C GLY A 205 -6.83 -5.79 7.07
N PHE A 206 -6.10 -4.78 7.55
CA PHE A 206 -4.63 -4.83 7.64
C PHE A 206 -4.14 -5.87 8.65
N LEU A 207 -4.75 -5.92 9.84
CA LEU A 207 -4.38 -6.88 10.88
C LEU A 207 -4.72 -8.33 10.52
N ALA A 208 -5.81 -8.56 9.78
CA ALA A 208 -6.15 -9.87 9.25
C ALA A 208 -5.06 -10.37 8.29
N LEU A 209 -4.61 -9.52 7.36
CA LEU A 209 -3.48 -9.82 6.47
C LEU A 209 -2.20 -10.13 7.26
N ALA A 210 -1.82 -9.27 8.20
CA ALA A 210 -0.62 -9.45 9.02
C ALA A 210 -0.67 -10.75 9.84
N SER A 211 -1.83 -11.07 10.42
CA SER A 211 -2.04 -12.29 11.19
C SER A 211 -1.93 -13.54 10.31
N THR A 212 -2.61 -13.58 9.15
CA THR A 212 -2.53 -14.71 8.21
C THR A 212 -1.12 -14.94 7.69
N LEU A 213 -0.38 -13.87 7.36
CA LEU A 213 1.03 -13.97 6.98
C LEU A 213 1.92 -14.48 8.13
N GLY A 214 1.66 -14.03 9.36
CA GLY A 214 2.41 -14.45 10.54
C GLY A 214 2.21 -15.94 10.85
N VAL A 215 0.97 -16.43 10.73
CA VAL A 215 0.68 -17.87 10.77
C VAL A 215 1.49 -18.58 9.70
N GLY A 216 1.36 -18.19 8.43
CA GLY A 216 2.09 -18.82 7.32
C GLY A 216 3.60 -18.88 7.56
N LEU A 217 4.22 -17.77 7.97
CA LEU A 217 5.64 -17.74 8.30
C LEU A 217 5.99 -18.67 9.47
N SER A 218 5.20 -18.67 10.55
CA SER A 218 5.44 -19.54 11.70
C SER A 218 5.50 -21.03 11.30
N LEU A 219 4.56 -21.47 10.45
CA LEU A 219 4.46 -22.87 10.01
C LEU A 219 5.59 -23.29 9.07
N THR A 220 6.24 -22.34 8.40
CA THR A 220 7.39 -22.61 7.53
C THR A 220 8.72 -22.69 8.28
N ARG A 221 8.74 -22.43 9.60
CA ARG A 221 9.96 -22.54 10.42
C ARG A 221 10.07 -23.94 11.02
N GLY A 222 11.18 -24.63 10.76
CA GLY A 222 11.43 -25.97 11.31
C GLY A 222 11.69 -25.99 12.82
N GLN A 223 12.31 -24.93 13.37
CA GLN A 223 12.59 -24.80 14.80
C GLN A 223 11.53 -23.96 15.51
N ARG A 224 10.99 -24.48 16.63
CA ARG A 224 9.95 -23.79 17.43
C ARG A 224 10.39 -22.38 17.89
N SER A 225 11.64 -22.22 18.33
CA SER A 225 12.18 -20.92 18.76
C SER A 225 12.14 -19.87 17.65
N ARG A 226 12.34 -20.28 16.39
CA ARG A 226 12.25 -19.39 15.23
C ARG A 226 10.81 -19.17 14.75
N ALA A 227 9.89 -20.09 15.06
CA ALA A 227 8.47 -20.00 14.72
C ALA A 227 7.70 -19.09 15.69
N LEU A 228 8.05 -19.16 16.98
CA LEU A 228 7.37 -18.48 18.09
C LEU A 228 7.15 -16.98 17.87
N PRO A 229 8.14 -16.15 17.47
CA PRO A 229 7.91 -14.71 17.31
C PRO A 229 6.84 -14.40 16.25
N TYR A 230 6.79 -15.18 15.17
CA TYR A 230 5.76 -15.01 14.13
C TYR A 230 4.38 -15.46 14.61
N ALA A 231 4.32 -16.56 15.38
CA ALA A 231 3.07 -17.04 15.97
C ALA A 231 2.50 -16.04 16.99
N LEU A 232 3.35 -15.47 17.85
CA LEU A 232 2.96 -14.42 18.80
C LEU A 232 2.48 -13.17 18.07
N ALA A 233 3.24 -12.68 17.09
CA ALA A 233 2.84 -11.52 16.29
C ALA A 233 1.51 -11.76 15.54
N ALA A 234 1.30 -12.98 15.04
CA ALA A 234 0.04 -13.38 14.41
C ALA A 234 -1.14 -13.38 15.40
N GLY A 235 -0.93 -13.93 16.60
CA GLY A 235 -1.92 -13.94 17.67
C GLY A 235 -2.28 -12.53 18.14
N VAL A 236 -1.28 -11.67 18.34
CA VAL A 236 -1.48 -10.25 18.69
C VAL A 236 -2.25 -9.52 17.59
N SER A 237 -1.90 -9.73 16.32
CA SER A 237 -2.64 -9.12 15.20
C SER A 237 -4.07 -9.65 15.14
N GLY A 238 -4.28 -10.95 15.34
CA GLY A 238 -5.61 -11.58 15.37
C GLY A 238 -6.48 -11.06 16.52
N LEU A 239 -5.90 -10.87 17.70
CA LEU A 239 -6.57 -10.22 18.83
C LEU A 239 -6.98 -8.79 18.46
N GLY A 240 -6.11 -8.04 17.78
CA GLY A 240 -6.44 -6.70 17.29
C GLY A 240 -7.60 -6.68 16.27
N VAL A 241 -7.75 -7.73 15.44
CA VAL A 241 -8.94 -7.88 14.58
C VAL A 241 -10.21 -7.99 15.43
N VAL A 242 -10.20 -8.83 16.46
CA VAL A 242 -11.36 -9.00 17.36
C VAL A 242 -11.68 -7.71 18.10
N LEU A 243 -10.66 -7.05 18.65
CA LEU A 243 -10.79 -5.80 19.40
C LEU A 243 -11.15 -4.59 18.54
N SER A 244 -10.98 -4.68 17.22
CA SER A 244 -11.45 -3.64 16.29
C SER A 244 -12.98 -3.55 16.25
N LEU A 245 -13.69 -4.61 16.68
CA LEU A 245 -15.14 -4.77 16.56
C LEU A 245 -15.67 -4.61 15.12
N SER A 246 -14.81 -4.74 14.11
CA SER A 246 -15.23 -4.77 12.72
C SER A 246 -15.88 -6.11 12.40
N ARG A 247 -17.21 -6.13 12.35
CA ARG A 247 -18.03 -7.31 12.01
C ARG A 247 -17.55 -8.01 10.74
N GLY A 248 -17.44 -7.26 9.64
CA GLY A 248 -16.91 -7.78 8.38
C GLY A 248 -15.45 -8.21 8.49
N GLY A 249 -14.62 -7.46 9.22
CA GLY A 249 -13.21 -7.81 9.43
C GLY A 249 -13.02 -9.13 10.16
N ILE A 250 -13.80 -9.39 11.22
CA ILE A 250 -13.79 -10.65 11.98
C ILE A 250 -14.24 -11.82 11.09
N ALA A 251 -15.36 -11.65 10.36
CA ALA A 251 -15.88 -12.69 9.46
C ALA A 251 -14.87 -13.05 8.36
N PHE A 252 -14.30 -12.06 7.67
CA PHE A 252 -13.30 -12.30 6.62
C PHE A 252 -11.97 -12.82 7.17
N PHE A 253 -11.58 -12.45 8.39
CA PHE A 253 -10.42 -13.02 9.06
C PHE A 253 -10.64 -14.50 9.35
N ALA A 254 -11.77 -14.88 9.95
CA ALA A 254 -12.12 -16.27 10.21
C ALA A 254 -12.17 -17.10 8.91
N PHE A 255 -12.80 -16.55 7.86
CA PHE A 255 -12.82 -17.17 6.53
C PHE A 255 -11.41 -17.36 5.97
N GLY A 256 -10.53 -16.36 6.07
CA GLY A 256 -9.14 -16.44 5.63
C GLY A 256 -8.34 -17.51 6.36
N GLN A 257 -8.51 -17.63 7.69
CA GLN A 257 -7.88 -18.70 8.48
C GLN A 257 -8.42 -20.08 8.12
N ALA A 258 -9.73 -20.21 7.87
CA ALA A 258 -10.33 -21.46 7.43
C ALA A 258 -9.82 -21.89 6.04
N LEU A 259 -9.69 -20.95 5.09
CA LEU A 259 -9.09 -21.22 3.79
C LEU A 259 -7.62 -21.64 3.91
N LEU A 260 -6.84 -20.99 4.76
CA LEU A 260 -5.46 -21.37 5.03
C LEU A 260 -5.39 -22.79 5.63
N ALA A 261 -6.24 -23.10 6.61
CA ALA A 261 -6.33 -24.42 7.20
C ALA A 261 -6.70 -25.48 6.15
N LEU A 262 -7.71 -25.22 5.31
CA LEU A 262 -8.13 -26.12 4.23
C LEU A 262 -7.00 -26.34 3.21
N PHE A 263 -6.28 -25.28 2.84
CA PHE A 263 -5.13 -25.37 1.93
C PHE A 263 -4.03 -26.27 2.51
N LEU A 264 -3.70 -26.09 3.79
CA LEU A 264 -2.72 -26.93 4.49
C LEU A 264 -3.19 -28.39 4.60
N LEU A 265 -4.49 -28.61 4.80
CA LEU A 265 -5.09 -29.95 4.87
C LEU A 265 -5.16 -30.63 3.49
N ARG A 266 -5.31 -29.89 2.39
CA ARG A 266 -5.31 -30.47 1.04
C ARG A 266 -3.91 -30.87 0.57
N ASN A 267 -2.90 -30.09 0.94
CA ASN A 267 -1.51 -30.36 0.56
C ASN A 267 -0.80 -31.37 1.48
N ARG A 268 -1.57 -32.19 2.23
CA ARG A 268 -1.09 -33.22 3.17
C ARG A 268 -0.24 -34.33 2.55
N ARG A 269 -0.26 -34.51 1.23
CA ARG A 269 0.39 -35.62 0.52
C ARG A 269 1.79 -35.29 -0.02
N ALA A 270 2.27 -34.06 0.15
CA ALA A 270 3.63 -33.68 -0.18
C ALA A 270 4.60 -34.13 0.93
N SER A 271 4.91 -35.43 0.96
CA SER A 271 5.95 -35.99 1.83
C SER A 271 7.34 -35.69 1.25
N GLY A 272 8.10 -34.79 1.87
CA GLY A 272 9.48 -34.43 1.51
C GLY A 272 10.10 -33.43 2.49
N GLU A 273 11.36 -33.03 2.26
CA GLU A 273 12.20 -32.10 3.07
C GLU A 273 11.64 -30.67 3.29
N GLY A 274 10.38 -30.42 2.94
CA GLY A 274 9.64 -29.17 3.17
C GLY A 274 8.24 -29.36 3.75
N ALA A 275 7.89 -30.56 4.23
CA ALA A 275 6.59 -30.82 4.82
C ALA A 275 6.38 -29.96 6.08
N PRO A 276 5.20 -29.35 6.27
CA PRO A 276 4.92 -28.58 7.47
C PRO A 276 5.05 -29.50 8.70
N PRO A 277 5.70 -29.02 9.77
CA PRO A 277 5.98 -29.82 10.95
C PRO A 277 4.67 -30.31 11.57
N VAL A 278 4.69 -31.43 12.30
CA VAL A 278 3.47 -32.06 12.84
C VAL A 278 2.64 -31.09 13.69
N TRP A 279 3.29 -30.20 14.45
CA TRP A 279 2.62 -29.16 15.23
C TRP A 279 1.90 -28.11 14.38
N ALA A 280 2.34 -27.87 13.14
CA ALA A 280 1.66 -26.97 12.20
C ALA A 280 0.28 -27.50 11.79
N ARG A 281 0.06 -28.82 11.89
CA ARG A 281 -1.21 -29.47 11.58
C ARG A 281 -2.20 -29.32 12.72
N SER A 282 -1.73 -29.47 13.96
CA SER A 282 -2.50 -29.15 15.17
C SER A 282 -2.85 -27.67 15.22
N ALA A 283 -1.92 -26.80 14.82
CA ALA A 283 -2.17 -25.36 14.68
C ALA A 283 -3.18 -25.04 13.58
N ALA A 284 -3.13 -25.71 12.43
CA ALA A 284 -4.12 -25.53 11.36
C ALA A 284 -5.53 -26.01 11.77
N ALA A 285 -5.64 -27.14 12.48
CA ALA A 285 -6.90 -27.61 13.04
C ALA A 285 -7.44 -26.65 14.10
N LEU A 286 -6.58 -26.12 14.96
CA LEU A 286 -6.93 -25.12 15.97
C LEU A 286 -7.37 -23.79 15.35
N LEU A 287 -6.69 -23.32 14.29
CA LEU A 287 -7.06 -22.11 13.56
C LEU A 287 -8.38 -22.27 12.80
N GLY A 288 -8.62 -23.45 12.21
CA GLY A 288 -9.89 -23.79 11.58
C GLY A 288 -11.03 -23.83 12.60
N LEU A 289 -10.82 -24.48 13.74
CA LEU A 289 -11.77 -24.53 14.85
C LEU A 289 -12.04 -23.13 15.40
N LEU A 290 -10.99 -22.33 15.66
CA LEU A 290 -11.12 -20.96 16.13
C LEU A 290 -11.85 -20.08 15.11
N GLY A 291 -11.61 -20.28 13.80
CA GLY A 291 -12.36 -19.63 12.74
C GLY A 291 -13.85 -19.96 12.80
N VAL A 292 -14.21 -21.24 12.92
CA VAL A 292 -15.61 -21.68 13.06
C VAL A 292 -16.25 -21.12 14.34
N LEU A 293 -15.54 -21.17 15.46
CA LEU A 293 -16.02 -20.63 16.74
C LEU A 293 -16.18 -19.11 16.70
N MET A 294 -15.28 -18.38 16.03
CA MET A 294 -15.39 -16.93 15.84
C MET A 294 -16.59 -16.56 14.97
N VAL A 295 -16.89 -17.33 13.92
CA VAL A 295 -18.11 -17.13 13.11
C VAL A 295 -19.36 -17.48 13.91
N GLY A 296 -19.36 -18.59 14.66
CA GLY A 296 -20.48 -18.98 15.52
C GLY A 296 -20.76 -17.97 16.64
N ALA A 297 -19.71 -17.49 17.29
CA ALA A 297 -19.80 -16.43 18.30
C ALA A 297 -20.24 -15.10 17.67
N TYR A 298 -19.81 -14.80 16.45
CA TYR A 298 -20.26 -13.64 15.69
C TYR A 298 -21.77 -13.70 15.39
N THR A 299 -22.27 -14.83 14.89
CA THR A 299 -23.71 -15.00 14.60
C THR A 299 -24.56 -14.96 15.87
N ALA A 300 -24.07 -15.56 16.97
CA ALA A 300 -24.76 -15.54 18.25
C ALA A 300 -24.73 -14.15 18.91
N ALA A 301 -23.63 -13.41 18.77
CA ALA A 301 -23.57 -12.04 19.26
C ALA A 301 -24.52 -11.15 18.44
N ASP A 302 -24.52 -11.23 17.11
CA ASP A 302 -25.37 -10.38 16.26
C ASP A 302 -26.87 -10.62 16.55
N SER A 303 -27.29 -11.86 16.82
CA SER A 303 -28.66 -12.15 17.26
C SER A 303 -28.97 -11.54 18.64
N LEU A 304 -28.06 -11.65 19.60
CA LEU A 304 -28.23 -11.06 20.94
C LEU A 304 -28.24 -9.52 20.91
N TRP A 305 -27.42 -8.91 20.05
CA TRP A 305 -27.37 -7.46 19.86
C TRP A 305 -28.58 -6.92 19.07
N ALA A 306 -29.14 -7.71 18.17
CA ALA A 306 -30.38 -7.39 17.46
C ALA A 306 -31.59 -7.50 18.39
N GLU A 307 -31.62 -8.52 19.25
CA GLU A 307 -32.68 -8.76 20.23
C GLU A 307 -32.69 -7.71 21.35
N ALA A 308 -31.51 -7.29 21.81
CA ALA A 308 -31.35 -6.21 22.80
C ALA A 308 -31.70 -4.79 22.28
N ARG A 309 -32.02 -4.62 20.99
CA ARG A 309 -32.32 -3.31 20.35
C ARG A 309 -33.66 -3.30 19.60
N THR A 310 -34.62 -4.06 20.07
CA THR A 310 -35.92 -4.31 19.42
C THR A 310 -36.86 -3.12 19.26
N ALA A 311 -36.47 -1.89 19.65
CA ALA A 311 -37.22 -0.66 19.32
C ALA A 311 -36.58 0.19 18.20
N ASP A 312 -35.33 -0.09 17.81
CA ASP A 312 -34.46 0.86 17.08
C ASP A 312 -33.87 0.24 15.78
N SER A 313 -34.26 -1.00 15.47
CA SER A 313 -33.64 -1.88 14.48
C SER A 313 -34.12 -1.65 13.04
N VAL A 314 -35.37 -1.23 12.84
CA VAL A 314 -35.93 -0.94 11.51
C VAL A 314 -35.34 0.35 10.92
N GLU A 315 -35.08 1.36 11.76
CA GLU A 315 -34.45 2.62 11.34
C GLU A 315 -32.94 2.46 11.07
N LYS A 316 -32.24 1.62 11.84
CA LYS A 316 -30.82 1.32 11.61
C LYS A 316 -30.56 0.42 10.39
N LEU A 317 -31.54 -0.39 9.96
CA LEU A 317 -31.48 -1.14 8.70
C LEU A 317 -31.61 -0.20 7.48
N ARG A 318 -32.45 0.84 7.58
CA ARG A 318 -32.49 1.95 6.60
C ARG A 318 -31.17 2.74 6.56
N GLN A 319 -30.43 2.82 7.66
CA GLN A 319 -29.08 3.41 7.73
C GLN A 319 -27.95 2.44 7.38
N SER A 320 -28.23 1.23 6.88
CA SER A 320 -27.16 0.33 6.44
C SER A 320 -26.45 0.94 5.23
N LYS A 321 -25.11 0.87 5.19
CA LYS A 321 -24.30 1.33 4.05
C LYS A 321 -24.75 0.72 2.71
N VAL A 322 -25.42 -0.44 2.75
CA VAL A 322 -26.00 -1.14 1.60
C VAL A 322 -27.26 -0.44 1.08
N ALA A 323 -28.07 0.17 1.94
CA ALA A 323 -29.25 0.93 1.53
C ALA A 323 -28.90 2.15 0.64
N LEU A 324 -27.65 2.63 0.72
CA LEU A 324 -27.13 3.71 -0.11
C LEU A 324 -26.68 3.24 -1.51
N TRP A 325 -26.54 1.93 -1.74
CA TRP A 325 -26.01 1.39 -3.00
C TRP A 325 -26.83 1.76 -4.24
N PRO A 326 -28.18 1.83 -4.21
CA PRO A 326 -28.95 2.30 -5.37
C PRO A 326 -28.54 3.71 -5.79
N MET A 327 -28.48 4.65 -4.84
CA MET A 327 -28.04 6.04 -5.05
C MET A 327 -26.59 6.12 -5.57
N LEU A 328 -25.68 5.32 -5.00
CA LEU A 328 -24.30 5.22 -5.46
C LEU A 328 -24.20 4.64 -6.88
N ALA A 329 -25.08 3.70 -7.21
CA ALA A 329 -25.16 3.11 -8.54
C ALA A 329 -25.73 4.11 -9.56
N ASP A 330 -26.66 4.99 -9.17
CA ASP A 330 -27.16 6.07 -10.03
C ASP A 330 -26.04 7.05 -10.40
N ALA A 331 -25.22 7.43 -9.43
CA ALA A 331 -24.01 8.20 -9.70
C ALA A 331 -23.07 7.48 -10.67
N ALA A 332 -22.88 6.15 -10.52
CA ALA A 332 -22.05 5.39 -11.44
C ALA A 332 -22.63 5.29 -12.87
N ARG A 333 -23.95 5.16 -13.00
CA ARG A 333 -24.64 5.11 -14.30
C ARG A 333 -24.54 6.42 -15.07
N ALA A 334 -24.41 7.55 -14.38
CA ALA A 334 -24.24 8.85 -15.01
C ALA A 334 -22.88 9.03 -15.71
N PHE A 335 -21.86 8.23 -15.36
CA PHE A 335 -20.52 8.29 -15.95
C PHE A 335 -20.05 6.93 -16.50
N PRO A 336 -20.73 6.37 -17.51
CA PRO A 336 -20.64 4.94 -17.83
C PRO A 336 -19.31 4.51 -18.49
N VAL A 337 -18.66 5.36 -19.28
CA VAL A 337 -17.49 4.95 -20.08
C VAL A 337 -16.19 5.14 -19.30
N LEU A 338 -15.86 6.40 -18.99
CA LEU A 338 -14.60 6.78 -18.35
C LEU A 338 -14.75 7.07 -16.86
N GLY A 339 -15.96 7.05 -16.30
CA GLY A 339 -16.22 7.47 -14.93
C GLY A 339 -16.08 8.99 -14.73
N MET A 340 -16.39 9.46 -13.52
CA MET A 340 -16.34 10.89 -13.16
C MET A 340 -14.92 11.42 -12.92
N GLY A 341 -13.90 10.56 -12.99
CA GLY A 341 -12.52 10.86 -12.58
C GLY A 341 -12.14 10.12 -11.31
N ARG A 342 -10.98 9.43 -11.31
CA ARG A 342 -10.45 8.77 -10.11
C ARG A 342 -10.22 9.81 -9.01
N GLY A 343 -10.77 9.56 -7.83
CA GLY A 343 -10.74 10.46 -6.68
C GLY A 343 -11.74 11.62 -6.72
N ALA A 344 -12.54 11.77 -7.79
CA ALA A 344 -13.52 12.86 -7.90
C ALA A 344 -14.86 12.55 -7.20
N PHE A 345 -15.03 11.35 -6.64
CA PHE A 345 -16.28 10.92 -6.02
C PHE A 345 -16.77 11.89 -4.94
N GLU A 346 -15.90 12.31 -4.01
CA GLU A 346 -16.26 13.22 -2.93
C GLU A 346 -16.83 14.56 -3.44
N ALA A 347 -16.29 15.07 -4.56
CA ALA A 347 -16.71 16.34 -5.14
C ALA A 347 -17.98 16.22 -6.00
N ALA A 348 -18.14 15.10 -6.71
CA ALA A 348 -19.22 14.93 -7.69
C ALA A 348 -20.47 14.24 -7.11
N PHE A 349 -20.31 13.36 -6.12
CA PHE A 349 -21.41 12.58 -5.55
C PHE A 349 -22.53 13.40 -4.89
N PRO A 350 -22.30 14.57 -4.24
CA PRO A 350 -23.37 15.32 -3.57
C PRO A 350 -24.60 15.62 -4.44
N ARG A 351 -24.43 15.75 -5.77
CA ARG A 351 -25.54 15.93 -6.72
C ARG A 351 -26.54 14.76 -6.74
N TYR A 352 -26.07 13.56 -6.42
CA TYR A 352 -26.89 12.34 -6.44
C TYR A 352 -27.48 12.01 -5.07
N GLN A 353 -27.19 12.81 -4.03
CA GLN A 353 -27.75 12.59 -2.71
C GLN A 353 -29.23 12.97 -2.70
N SER A 354 -30.09 11.97 -2.56
CA SER A 354 -31.54 12.17 -2.43
C SER A 354 -31.99 12.44 -0.98
N GLU A 355 -31.16 12.11 0.00
CA GLU A 355 -31.46 12.24 1.42
C GLU A 355 -30.45 13.16 2.11
N PRO A 356 -30.90 14.10 2.97
CA PRO A 356 -30.00 14.93 3.76
C PRO A 356 -29.07 14.05 4.62
N ASN A 357 -27.76 14.19 4.44
CA ASN A 357 -26.78 13.52 5.28
C ASN A 357 -25.85 14.57 5.94
N PRO A 358 -25.70 14.56 7.28
CA PRO A 358 -24.78 15.47 7.96
C PRO A 358 -23.30 15.16 7.67
N ASN A 359 -22.98 14.00 7.08
CA ASN A 359 -21.62 13.59 6.76
C ASN A 359 -21.34 13.67 5.25
N THR A 360 -20.15 14.15 4.90
CA THR A 360 -19.63 14.07 3.53
C THR A 360 -19.24 12.64 3.19
N PHE A 361 -19.77 12.10 2.10
CA PHE A 361 -19.35 10.81 1.56
C PHE A 361 -18.09 11.00 0.70
N THR A 362 -16.97 10.51 1.21
CA THR A 362 -15.70 10.55 0.47
C THR A 362 -15.56 9.38 -0.50
N HIS A 363 -16.21 8.25 -0.21
CA HIS A 363 -16.19 7.03 -1.02
C HIS A 363 -17.52 6.23 -0.88
N PRO A 364 -17.91 5.41 -1.87
CA PRO A 364 -19.02 4.44 -1.83
C PRO A 364 -18.83 3.29 -0.82
N GLU A 365 -17.61 3.10 -0.31
CA GLU A 365 -17.23 1.95 0.54
C GLU A 365 -17.57 0.57 -0.05
N ASN A 366 -17.69 0.51 -1.38
CA ASN A 366 -17.85 -0.70 -2.18
C ASN A 366 -16.89 -0.60 -3.38
N ALA A 367 -15.99 -1.56 -3.52
CA ALA A 367 -14.93 -1.51 -4.53
C ALA A 367 -15.48 -1.51 -5.97
N VAL A 368 -16.58 -2.23 -6.23
CA VAL A 368 -17.19 -2.30 -7.55
C VAL A 368 -17.86 -0.98 -7.89
N LEU A 369 -18.65 -0.43 -6.96
CA LEU A 369 -19.30 0.89 -7.16
C LEU A 369 -18.27 2.01 -7.26
N GLN A 370 -17.19 1.97 -6.47
CA GLN A 370 -16.10 2.95 -6.55
C GLN A 370 -15.42 2.92 -7.92
N VAL A 371 -15.08 1.72 -8.42
CA VAL A 371 -14.47 1.58 -9.75
C VAL A 371 -15.46 1.98 -10.85
N ALA A 372 -16.72 1.57 -10.76
CA ALA A 372 -17.74 1.93 -11.73
C ALA A 372 -17.95 3.44 -11.79
N ALA A 373 -18.07 4.10 -10.64
CA ALA A 373 -18.37 5.52 -10.58
C ALA A 373 -17.18 6.39 -11.03
N GLU A 374 -15.96 6.02 -10.62
CA GLU A 374 -14.78 6.85 -10.88
C GLU A 374 -13.99 6.48 -12.13
N LEU A 375 -14.07 5.25 -12.62
CA LEU A 375 -13.33 4.76 -13.80
C LEU A 375 -14.24 4.17 -14.89
N GLY A 376 -15.55 4.13 -14.67
CA GLY A 376 -16.53 3.63 -15.63
C GLY A 376 -16.39 2.14 -15.96
N ALA A 377 -16.98 1.75 -17.08
CA ALA A 377 -16.92 0.39 -17.60
C ALA A 377 -15.48 -0.06 -17.89
N LEU A 378 -14.60 0.85 -18.34
CA LEU A 378 -13.19 0.52 -18.56
C LEU A 378 -12.50 0.10 -17.26
N GLY A 379 -12.79 0.79 -16.15
CA GLY A 379 -12.34 0.39 -14.82
C GLY A 379 -12.86 -0.98 -14.39
N LEU A 380 -14.12 -1.29 -14.66
CA LEU A 380 -14.71 -2.59 -14.33
C LEU A 380 -14.09 -3.74 -15.13
N VAL A 381 -13.86 -3.54 -16.42
CA VAL A 381 -13.12 -4.50 -17.27
C VAL A 381 -11.71 -4.72 -16.71
N LEU A 382 -11.04 -3.64 -16.32
CA LEU A 382 -9.71 -3.70 -15.74
C LEU A 382 -9.68 -4.49 -14.42
N LEU A 383 -10.66 -4.27 -13.54
CA LEU A 383 -10.83 -5.02 -12.30
C LEU A 383 -11.07 -6.51 -12.59
N ALA A 384 -11.91 -6.84 -13.57
CA ALA A 384 -12.17 -8.22 -13.99
C ALA A 384 -10.90 -8.90 -14.53
N VAL A 385 -10.10 -8.19 -15.34
CA VAL A 385 -8.80 -8.69 -15.84
C VAL A 385 -7.82 -8.91 -14.70
N ALA A 386 -7.78 -8.01 -13.70
CA ALA A 386 -6.93 -8.17 -12.52
C ALA A 386 -7.31 -9.42 -11.71
N VAL A 387 -8.61 -9.60 -11.44
CA VAL A 387 -9.13 -10.78 -10.74
C VAL A 387 -8.84 -12.06 -11.52
N TRP A 388 -9.10 -12.07 -12.83
CA TRP A 388 -8.81 -13.21 -13.70
C TRP A 388 -7.30 -13.54 -13.71
N GLY A 389 -6.44 -12.53 -13.83
CA GLY A 389 -4.98 -12.69 -13.79
C GLY A 389 -4.50 -13.28 -12.46
N PHE A 390 -5.07 -12.83 -11.35
CA PHE A 390 -4.79 -13.36 -10.01
C PHE A 390 -5.25 -14.83 -9.87
N LEU A 391 -6.47 -15.15 -10.30
CA LEU A 391 -6.99 -16.53 -10.28
C LEU A 391 -6.17 -17.48 -11.17
N ARG A 392 -5.71 -17.01 -12.33
CA ARG A 392 -4.79 -17.76 -13.21
C ARG A 392 -3.46 -18.05 -12.52
N LEU A 393 -2.92 -17.09 -11.77
CA LEU A 393 -1.70 -17.28 -10.99
C LEU A 393 -1.89 -18.35 -9.91
N LEU A 394 -2.98 -18.27 -9.13
CA LEU A 394 -3.30 -19.27 -8.10
C LEU A 394 -3.45 -20.68 -8.67
N ARG A 395 -4.12 -20.83 -9.83
CA ARG A 395 -4.28 -22.14 -10.49
C ARG A 395 -2.95 -22.73 -10.97
N ARG A 396 -2.03 -21.90 -11.47
CA ARG A 396 -0.72 -22.38 -11.94
C ARG A 396 0.15 -22.90 -10.79
N GLU A 397 0.23 -22.15 -9.70
CA GLU A 397 0.93 -22.59 -8.48
C GLU A 397 0.30 -23.86 -7.88
N GLY A 398 -1.04 -23.94 -7.90
CA GLY A 398 -1.79 -25.14 -7.50
C GLY A 398 -1.54 -26.38 -8.37
N LEU A 399 -1.34 -26.21 -9.69
CA LEU A 399 -1.02 -27.32 -10.60
C LEU A 399 0.44 -27.75 -10.47
N GLU A 400 1.39 -26.82 -10.37
CA GLU A 400 2.81 -27.13 -10.20
C GLU A 400 3.07 -27.89 -8.89
N THR A 401 2.34 -27.56 -7.81
CA THR A 401 2.43 -28.28 -6.53
C THR A 401 1.85 -29.70 -6.58
N VAL A 402 0.82 -29.93 -7.40
CA VAL A 402 0.22 -31.26 -7.60
C VAL A 402 1.09 -32.13 -8.54
N ASP A 403 1.57 -31.57 -9.65
CA ASP A 403 2.39 -32.29 -10.63
C ASP A 403 3.80 -32.59 -10.12
N GLY A 404 4.39 -31.71 -9.31
CA GLY A 404 5.66 -31.96 -8.63
C GLY A 404 5.59 -33.12 -7.62
N GLY A 405 4.41 -33.33 -7.01
CA GLY A 405 4.15 -34.48 -6.14
C GLY A 405 4.02 -35.81 -6.89
N ALA A 406 3.59 -35.79 -8.16
CA ALA A 406 3.50 -36.97 -9.00
C ALA A 406 4.84 -37.35 -9.66
N ARG A 407 5.72 -36.38 -9.94
CA ARG A 407 7.04 -36.61 -10.57
C ARG A 407 8.21 -36.80 -9.60
N GLY A 408 7.98 -36.75 -8.29
CA GLY A 408 8.99 -37.01 -7.25
C GLY A 408 9.42 -38.47 -7.06
N ARG A 409 9.11 -39.37 -8.01
CA ARG A 409 9.65 -40.73 -8.07
C ARG A 409 10.56 -40.88 -9.29
N GLY A 410 11.83 -40.53 -9.11
CA GLY A 410 12.90 -40.90 -10.04
C GLY A 410 13.74 -39.72 -10.52
N GLY A 411 14.98 -39.65 -10.01
CA GLY A 411 16.09 -39.01 -10.71
C GLY A 411 16.44 -37.60 -10.26
N ALA A 412 17.60 -37.48 -9.62
CA ALA A 412 18.32 -36.24 -9.43
C ALA A 412 18.60 -35.52 -10.77
N GLY A 413 18.60 -34.19 -10.77
CA GLY A 413 19.33 -33.39 -11.76
C GLY A 413 18.55 -32.26 -12.44
N ALA A 414 19.07 -31.04 -12.27
CA ALA A 414 18.82 -29.84 -13.05
C ALA A 414 17.51 -29.07 -12.80
N ALA A 415 17.58 -28.11 -11.87
CA ALA A 415 16.71 -26.95 -11.83
C ALA A 415 16.78 -26.17 -13.16
N ARG A 416 15.74 -26.30 -14.00
CA ARG A 416 15.55 -25.45 -15.18
C ARG A 416 15.00 -24.09 -14.72
N PRO A 417 15.64 -22.95 -15.07
CA PRO A 417 15.03 -21.65 -14.85
C PRO A 417 13.88 -21.45 -15.86
N LEU A 418 12.68 -21.16 -15.36
CA LEU A 418 11.56 -20.70 -16.17
C LEU A 418 11.99 -19.47 -17.00
N ARG A 419 12.07 -19.65 -18.32
CA ARG A 419 12.08 -18.55 -19.30
C ARG A 419 10.63 -18.16 -19.55
N PHE A 420 10.25 -16.96 -19.12
CA PHE A 420 9.11 -16.26 -19.69
C PHE A 420 9.53 -15.83 -21.12
N GLN A 421 9.06 -16.54 -22.13
CA GLN A 421 9.00 -16.04 -23.51
C GLN A 421 7.52 -15.99 -23.89
N LEU A 422 6.96 -14.78 -23.87
CA LEU A 422 5.77 -14.48 -24.64
C LEU A 422 6.27 -14.01 -26.01
N GLY A 423 5.86 -14.73 -27.06
CA GLY A 423 6.09 -14.37 -28.44
C GLY A 423 5.39 -13.05 -28.74
N ILE A 424 6.17 -11.99 -28.85
CA ILE A 424 5.79 -10.83 -29.66
C ILE A 424 6.18 -11.23 -31.08
N ALA A 425 5.21 -11.24 -31.98
CA ALA A 425 5.39 -11.55 -33.39
C ALA A 425 6.58 -10.74 -33.94
N ARG A 426 7.59 -11.45 -34.42
CA ARG A 426 8.67 -10.86 -35.20
C ARG A 426 8.02 -10.39 -36.51
N VAL A 427 7.86 -9.10 -36.67
CA VAL A 427 7.55 -8.49 -37.97
C VAL A 427 8.64 -8.96 -38.92
N ARG A 428 8.25 -9.84 -39.85
CA ARG A 428 9.13 -10.42 -40.85
C ARG A 428 9.33 -9.33 -41.90
N GLY A 429 10.46 -8.62 -41.82
CA GLY A 429 10.90 -7.76 -42.91
C GLY A 429 11.05 -8.61 -44.17
N SER A 430 10.32 -8.26 -45.20
CA SER A 430 10.44 -8.79 -46.56
C SER A 430 11.81 -8.39 -47.12
N GLY A 431 12.78 -9.29 -46.96
CA GLY A 431 14.06 -9.27 -47.66
C GLY A 431 13.94 -10.06 -48.96
N VAL A 432 14.23 -9.37 -50.05
CA VAL A 432 14.17 -9.77 -51.46
C VAL A 432 15.07 -10.98 -51.76
N GLY A 433 14.69 -11.68 -52.83
CA GLY A 433 15.19 -12.98 -53.26
C GLY A 433 16.69 -13.12 -53.49
N GLY A 434 17.16 -14.36 -53.29
CA GLY A 434 18.47 -14.84 -53.67
C GLY A 434 18.37 -16.34 -53.92
N ALA A 435 18.04 -16.71 -55.16
CA ALA A 435 18.10 -18.08 -55.65
C ALA A 435 19.56 -18.44 -55.95
N GLY A 436 19.97 -19.69 -55.67
CA GLY A 436 21.20 -20.22 -56.27
C GLY A 436 21.96 -21.28 -55.49
N ARG A 437 21.46 -22.52 -55.58
CA ARG A 437 22.19 -23.76 -55.88
C ARG A 437 23.48 -24.16 -55.14
N GLY A 438 23.44 -25.42 -54.68
CA GLY A 438 24.57 -26.36 -54.64
C GLY A 438 25.41 -26.27 -53.36
N GLY A 439 25.76 -27.33 -52.66
CA GLY A 439 25.76 -28.75 -52.94
C GLY A 439 26.81 -29.38 -52.02
N ALA A 440 26.66 -30.67 -51.76
CA ALA A 440 27.61 -31.58 -51.12
C ALA A 440 27.82 -31.52 -49.60
N SER A 441 27.71 -32.72 -49.04
CA SER A 441 27.86 -33.15 -47.65
C SER A 441 29.26 -33.83 -47.51
N PRO A 442 29.57 -34.67 -46.50
CA PRO A 442 30.28 -34.30 -45.27
C PRO A 442 31.58 -35.10 -45.03
N GLY A 443 32.40 -34.72 -44.05
CA GLY A 443 33.46 -35.57 -43.48
C GLY A 443 34.00 -34.93 -42.19
N ALA A 444 33.81 -35.49 -41.00
CA ALA A 444 34.42 -36.70 -40.40
C ALA A 444 35.89 -36.49 -39.96
N GLY A 445 36.18 -36.88 -38.70
CA GLY A 445 37.55 -37.01 -38.15
C GLY A 445 37.86 -36.02 -37.02
N ARG A 446 37.50 -36.26 -35.75
CA ARG A 446 38.19 -37.08 -34.72
C ARG A 446 39.68 -36.76 -34.49
N ARG A 447 39.93 -36.34 -33.24
CA ARG A 447 41.04 -36.65 -32.31
C ARG A 447 42.44 -36.12 -32.64
N GLY A 448 43.13 -35.69 -31.58
CA GLY A 448 44.59 -35.72 -31.53
C GLY A 448 45.18 -34.69 -30.59
N GLU A 449 45.68 -35.16 -29.45
CA GLU A 449 46.40 -34.42 -28.41
C GLU A 449 47.70 -33.77 -28.91
N GLY A 450 48.22 -32.80 -28.16
CA GLY A 450 49.57 -32.29 -28.38
C GLY A 450 49.95 -31.15 -27.44
N VAL A 451 50.49 -31.53 -26.28
CA VAL A 451 51.19 -30.64 -25.33
C VAL A 451 52.53 -30.21 -25.92
N VAL A 452 52.87 -28.92 -25.89
CA VAL A 452 54.28 -28.44 -25.85
C VAL A 452 54.40 -27.23 -24.94
N ARG A 453 55.47 -27.25 -24.13
CA ARG A 453 55.87 -26.32 -23.09
C ARG A 453 57.23 -25.72 -23.49
N ALA A 454 57.38 -24.39 -23.45
CA ALA A 454 58.65 -23.60 -23.39
C ALA A 454 58.26 -22.12 -23.57
N ALA A 455 58.90 -21.08 -23.02
CA ALA A 455 60.21 -20.92 -22.39
C ALA A 455 60.18 -19.70 -21.43
N LEU A 456 61.19 -19.66 -20.56
CA LEU A 456 61.56 -18.61 -19.61
C LEU A 456 62.18 -17.39 -20.31
N GLY A 457 62.07 -16.23 -19.66
CA GLY A 457 62.94 -15.07 -19.89
C GLY A 457 62.94 -14.16 -18.65
N ARG A 458 64.05 -14.16 -17.91
CA ARG A 458 64.35 -13.29 -16.77
C ARG A 458 64.84 -11.91 -17.25
N GLY A 459 64.64 -10.89 -16.41
CA GLY A 459 65.38 -9.62 -16.45
C GLY A 459 65.09 -8.76 -15.21
N ALA A 460 65.99 -8.81 -14.23
CA ALA A 460 66.19 -7.81 -13.18
C ALA A 460 66.89 -6.57 -13.78
N GLY A 461 66.99 -5.38 -13.19
CA GLY A 461 66.72 -4.88 -11.85
C GLY A 461 67.16 -3.39 -11.77
N ASP A 462 66.91 -2.79 -10.61
CA ASP A 462 67.56 -1.61 -10.00
C ASP A 462 67.35 -0.22 -10.66
N GLY A 463 67.13 0.88 -9.94
CA GLY A 463 67.09 1.15 -8.49
C GLY A 463 67.30 2.66 -8.22
N VAL A 464 66.91 3.08 -7.01
CA VAL A 464 67.37 4.28 -6.25
C VAL A 464 66.83 5.65 -6.71
N GLY A 465 66.38 6.58 -5.86
CA GLY A 465 66.27 6.65 -4.40
C GLY A 465 66.33 8.11 -3.88
N ALA A 466 65.99 8.25 -2.59
CA ALA A 466 66.25 9.38 -1.65
C ALA A 466 65.26 10.56 -1.64
N ARG A 467 64.41 10.75 -0.60
CA ARG A 467 64.63 11.22 0.82
C ARG A 467 64.56 12.76 0.90
N GLY A 468 63.98 13.43 1.89
CA GLY A 468 63.33 13.05 3.16
C GLY A 468 63.23 14.27 4.12
N GLY A 469 62.37 14.18 5.15
CA GLY A 469 62.41 14.93 6.44
C GLY A 469 62.02 16.42 6.44
N GLY A 470 61.40 17.02 7.45
CA GLY A 470 60.94 16.58 8.77
C GLY A 470 60.65 17.80 9.68
N ALA A 471 59.69 17.63 10.60
CA ALA A 471 59.59 18.15 11.99
C ALA A 471 59.39 19.65 12.36
N GLY A 472 58.45 19.84 13.31
CA GLY A 472 58.45 20.84 14.42
C GLY A 472 57.83 22.22 14.11
N GLY A 473 57.03 22.89 14.96
CA GLY A 473 56.53 22.64 16.32
C GLY A 473 55.89 23.93 16.90
N ALA A 474 54.91 23.74 17.80
CA ALA A 474 54.57 24.50 19.02
C ALA A 474 54.09 25.99 19.05
N GLY A 475 52.99 26.19 19.83
CA GLY A 475 52.76 27.30 20.80
C GLY A 475 51.91 28.48 20.29
N GLY A 476 50.94 29.05 21.01
CA GLY A 476 50.40 28.83 22.36
C GLY A 476 49.53 30.03 22.83
N ALA A 477 48.45 29.70 23.56
CA ALA A 477 47.86 30.37 24.75
C ALA A 477 47.36 31.84 24.78
N GLY A 478 46.21 32.00 25.49
CA GLY A 478 45.80 33.18 26.26
C GLY A 478 44.34 33.62 26.00
N ALA A 479 43.37 33.85 26.89
CA ALA A 479 43.02 33.56 28.30
C ALA A 479 42.18 34.76 28.83
N ARG A 480 41.10 34.48 29.61
CA ARG A 480 40.44 35.36 30.63
C ARG A 480 39.62 36.57 30.07
N THR A 481 38.52 37.09 30.64
CA THR A 481 37.77 36.96 31.91
C THR A 481 36.48 37.82 31.81
N SER A 482 35.40 37.44 32.50
CA SER A 482 34.52 38.28 33.38
C SER A 482 33.02 37.94 33.34
N SER A 483 32.51 37.55 34.53
CA SER A 483 31.11 37.65 35.01
C SER A 483 30.94 39.06 35.66
N PRO A 484 29.86 39.48 36.39
CA PRO A 484 28.58 38.85 36.77
C PRO A 484 27.34 39.80 36.83
N GLY A 485 26.18 39.29 37.28
CA GLY A 485 25.12 40.10 37.93
C GLY A 485 23.71 39.50 37.83
N ARG A 486 23.23 38.78 38.86
CA ARG A 486 22.25 39.21 39.90
C ARG A 486 20.79 39.27 39.38
N ARG A 487 19.72 38.94 40.13
CA ARG A 487 19.42 38.28 41.41
C ARG A 487 17.88 38.37 41.56
N GLY A 488 17.27 37.43 42.27
CA GLY A 488 15.97 37.58 42.94
C GLY A 488 14.78 37.03 42.14
N GLY A 489 13.90 36.19 42.69
CA GLY A 489 13.64 35.82 44.07
C GLY A 489 12.12 35.71 44.27
N GLY A 490 11.68 34.82 45.15
CA GLY A 490 10.38 34.98 45.83
C GLY A 490 9.29 34.00 45.42
N ALA A 491 9.17 32.94 46.23
CA ALA A 491 7.94 32.21 46.47
C ALA A 491 6.87 33.12 47.11
N GLY A 492 5.59 32.74 47.00
CA GLY A 492 4.52 33.39 47.75
C GLY A 492 3.14 32.80 47.47
N ALA A 493 2.68 31.95 48.38
CA ALA A 493 1.35 31.38 48.45
C ALA A 493 0.35 32.31 49.17
N ALA A 494 -0.91 31.84 49.24
CA ALA A 494 -2.03 32.26 50.11
C ALA A 494 -2.90 33.41 49.56
N ARG A 495 -4.16 33.13 49.16
CA ARG A 495 -5.40 33.05 49.98
C ARG A 495 -5.85 34.40 50.55
N HIS A 496 -7.03 34.86 50.14
CA HIS A 496 -8.10 35.48 50.95
C HIS A 496 -9.34 35.59 50.02
N LEU A 497 -10.44 34.86 50.24
CA LEU A 497 -11.54 35.05 51.22
C LEU A 497 -12.56 36.15 50.84
N GLY A 498 -13.84 35.76 50.94
CA GLY A 498 -15.03 36.63 50.96
C GLY A 498 -15.81 36.57 49.65
N GLY A 499 -17.08 36.16 49.58
CA GLY A 499 -18.08 35.90 50.60
C GLY A 499 -19.46 36.38 50.11
N ILE A 500 -20.44 35.49 50.20
CA ILE A 500 -21.84 35.77 50.62
C ILE A 500 -22.91 36.13 49.56
N ARG A 501 -23.93 35.24 49.54
CA ARG A 501 -25.40 35.31 49.26
C ARG A 501 -25.89 35.73 47.86
N ALA A 502 -26.67 34.89 47.15
CA ALA A 502 -28.01 34.32 47.39
C ALA A 502 -29.16 35.25 47.00
N GLY A 503 -29.99 34.79 46.04
CA GLY A 503 -31.26 35.40 45.66
C GLY A 503 -31.62 35.12 44.20
N GLY A 504 -32.44 34.09 43.92
CA GLY A 504 -33.21 34.01 42.67
C GLY A 504 -34.50 34.84 42.79
N PRO A 505 -35.53 34.59 41.96
CA PRO A 505 -35.56 34.39 40.52
C PRO A 505 -36.46 35.46 39.86
N ARG A 506 -36.36 35.72 38.55
CA ARG A 506 -37.51 36.04 37.68
C ARG A 506 -37.14 36.20 36.21
N ALA A 507 -38.12 35.84 35.40
CA ALA A 507 -38.14 35.71 33.95
C ALA A 507 -37.98 37.03 33.19
N GLY A 508 -37.53 36.94 31.95
CA GLY A 508 -37.54 38.06 31.00
C GLY A 508 -36.75 37.74 29.74
N THR A 509 -37.48 37.50 28.65
CA THR A 509 -37.06 37.32 27.26
C THR A 509 -36.07 38.38 26.75
N GLY A 510 -35.09 38.01 25.93
CA GLY A 510 -34.32 38.99 25.14
C GLY A 510 -33.10 38.40 24.45
N ALA A 511 -32.99 38.64 23.14
CA ALA A 511 -31.97 38.16 22.22
C ALA A 511 -30.54 38.66 22.52
N GLY A 512 -29.53 37.96 22.00
CA GLY A 512 -28.16 38.49 21.85
C GLY A 512 -27.06 37.44 22.05
N GLY A 513 -26.63 36.80 20.97
CA GLY A 513 -25.38 36.02 20.96
C GLY A 513 -24.15 36.94 20.87
N PRO A 514 -23.01 36.61 21.51
CA PRO A 514 -21.78 37.37 21.34
C PRO A 514 -20.93 36.83 20.18
N ALA A 515 -20.38 37.76 19.41
CA ALA A 515 -19.40 37.56 18.34
C ALA A 515 -18.03 37.08 18.87
N PRO A 516 -17.26 36.31 18.07
CA PRO A 516 -15.86 36.04 18.37
C PRO A 516 -14.91 37.07 17.72
N LEU A 517 -13.88 37.38 18.49
CA LEU A 517 -12.75 38.27 18.22
C LEU A 517 -11.94 37.88 16.97
N GLY A 518 -11.52 38.91 16.23
CA GLY A 518 -10.77 38.80 14.98
C GLY A 518 -9.27 38.56 15.13
N LEU A 519 -8.68 38.12 14.02
CA LEU A 519 -7.24 38.12 13.73
C LEU A 519 -7.03 38.53 12.25
N PRO A 520 -5.84 39.05 11.88
CA PRO A 520 -5.71 40.14 10.92
C PRO A 520 -5.55 39.69 9.46
N VAL A 521 -6.03 40.56 8.57
CA VAL A 521 -5.89 40.46 7.10
C VAL A 521 -4.57 41.10 6.65
N VAL A 522 -3.82 40.39 5.81
CA VAL A 522 -2.65 40.89 5.06
C VAL A 522 -3.14 41.51 3.74
N PRO A 523 -2.68 42.70 3.31
CA PRO A 523 -3.25 43.37 2.15
C PRO A 523 -2.67 42.84 0.82
N ALA A 524 -3.55 42.65 -0.16
CA ALA A 524 -3.20 42.40 -1.55
C ALA A 524 -2.83 43.72 -2.25
N GLY A 525 -1.67 43.75 -2.91
CA GLY A 525 -1.20 44.90 -3.68
C GLY A 525 -2.04 45.14 -4.93
N GLY A 526 -2.52 46.37 -5.08
CA GLY A 526 -3.19 46.85 -6.28
C GLY A 526 -2.18 47.29 -7.35
N ILE A 527 -2.46 46.96 -8.61
CA ILE A 527 -1.86 47.60 -9.78
C ILE A 527 -2.96 48.44 -10.42
N GLY A 528 -2.74 49.76 -10.40
CA GLY A 528 -3.69 50.77 -10.84
C GLY A 528 -3.77 50.92 -12.36
N ALA A 529 -4.99 51.19 -12.82
CA ALA A 529 -5.26 51.75 -14.14
C ALA A 529 -4.96 53.25 -14.13
N ARG A 530 -4.11 53.71 -15.06
CA ARG A 530 -4.06 55.11 -15.51
C ARG A 530 -4.55 55.16 -16.95
N GLY A 531 -5.54 56.01 -17.20
CA GLY A 531 -6.06 56.31 -18.53
C GLY A 531 -5.26 57.38 -19.28
N ALA A 532 -5.52 57.45 -20.58
CA ALA A 532 -5.37 58.60 -21.47
C ALA A 532 -6.34 58.34 -22.65
N ARG A 533 -7.47 59.06 -22.73
CA ARG A 533 -7.71 60.22 -23.61
C ARG A 533 -7.29 60.02 -25.07
N ALA A 534 -8.27 59.74 -25.93
CA ALA A 534 -8.71 60.60 -27.05
C ALA A 534 -10.07 60.07 -27.53
#